data_AF-A0A7G6KSY2-F1
#
_entry.id   AF-A0A7G6KSY2-F1
#
_cell.length_a   1.000
_cell.length_b   1.000
_cell.length_c   1.000
_cell.angle_alpha   90.00
_cell.angle_beta   90.00
_cell.angle_gamma   90.00
#
_symmetry.space_group_name_H-M   'P 1'
#
loop_
_entity.id
_entity.type
_entity.pdbx_description
1 polymer ?
#
loop_
_entity_poly.entity_id
_entity_poly.type
_entity_poly.pdbx_seq_one_letter_code
_entity_poly.pdbx_strand_id
1 'polypeptide(L)'
;MSGSEGLVSRLPNDIGGLTAGSIARVEHELEPWEKRCHALADVLDFKKLINTEEKRRGVEALGSDMIGQLAYYERWIVAFANIFFAKGILTPTELAEKMAEVEARHIAGR
;
A
#
# COMPACT_ATOMS: atom_id res chain seq x y z
N MET A 1 25.86 18.21 -1.41
CA MET A 1 25.40 16.81 -1.52
C MET A 1 25.40 16.45 -2.99
N SER A 2 26.11 15.39 -3.37
CA SER A 2 26.11 14.92 -4.76
C SER A 2 24.72 14.42 -5.15
N GLY A 3 24.37 14.45 -6.43
CA GLY A 3 23.00 14.15 -6.89
C GLY A 3 22.50 12.74 -6.57
N SER A 4 23.39 11.77 -6.29
CA SER A 4 23.04 10.37 -6.06
C SER A 4 23.04 9.93 -4.59
N GLU A 5 23.72 10.63 -3.67
CA GLU A 5 23.68 10.28 -2.23
C GLU A 5 22.26 10.34 -1.65
N GLY A 6 21.43 11.26 -2.15
CA GLY A 6 20.02 11.36 -1.76
C GLY A 6 19.21 10.10 -2.08
N LEU A 7 19.65 9.29 -3.05
CA LEU A 7 18.94 8.09 -3.50
C LEU A 7 19.15 6.88 -2.58
N VAL A 8 20.18 6.92 -1.71
CA VAL A 8 20.57 5.77 -0.86
C VAL A 8 20.68 6.12 0.62
N SER A 9 20.52 7.39 0.99
CA SER A 9 20.73 7.86 2.36
C SER A 9 19.49 7.76 3.26
N ARG A 10 18.28 7.70 2.69
CA ARG A 10 17.01 7.68 3.44
C ARG A 10 15.97 6.81 2.78
N LEU A 11 15.17 6.14 3.61
CA LEU A 11 13.96 5.45 3.16
C LEU A 11 12.82 6.46 2.96
N PRO A 12 11.82 6.17 2.10
CA PRO A 12 10.75 7.11 1.81
C PRO A 12 9.91 7.57 3.02
N ASN A 13 9.87 6.79 4.11
CA ASN A 13 9.17 7.14 5.34
C ASN A 13 9.99 7.99 6.31
N ASP A 14 11.31 8.11 6.10
CA ASP A 14 12.20 8.93 6.94
C ASP A 14 12.15 10.41 6.54
N ILE A 15 10.97 11.01 6.74
CA ILE A 15 10.69 12.42 6.47
C ILE A 15 10.85 13.31 7.71
N GLY A 16 11.25 12.73 8.84
CA GLY A 16 11.45 13.45 10.09
C GLY A 16 12.48 14.56 9.96
N GLY A 17 12.11 15.78 10.38
CA GLY A 17 12.96 16.96 10.32
C GLY A 17 13.05 17.64 8.95
N LEU A 18 12.35 17.16 7.93
CA LEU A 18 12.27 17.85 6.63
C LEU A 18 11.37 19.09 6.73
N THR A 19 11.69 20.10 5.94
CA THR A 19 10.83 21.28 5.79
C THR A 19 9.52 20.88 5.11
N ALA A 20 8.39 21.25 5.73
CA ALA A 20 7.06 21.05 5.17
C ALA A 20 6.25 22.36 5.30
N GLY A 21 5.25 22.51 4.44
CA GLY A 21 4.30 23.62 4.52
C GLY A 21 3.30 23.45 5.67
N SER A 22 2.50 24.49 5.91
CA SER A 22 1.34 24.39 6.80
C SER A 22 0.32 23.39 6.24
N ILE A 23 -0.22 22.52 7.10
CA ILE A 23 -1.23 21.53 6.73
C ILE A 23 -2.56 21.90 7.39
N ALA A 24 -3.63 21.98 6.60
CA ALA A 24 -4.98 22.01 7.13
C ALA A 24 -5.36 20.60 7.60
N ARG A 25 -5.65 20.45 8.90
CA ARG A 25 -6.13 19.19 9.46
C ARG A 25 -7.63 19.13 9.28
N VAL A 26 -8.08 18.23 8.41
CA VAL A 26 -9.49 17.98 8.13
C VAL A 26 -9.79 16.52 8.40
N GLU A 27 -11.01 16.23 8.79
CA GLU A 27 -11.48 14.86 8.92
C GLU A 27 -11.61 14.23 7.53
N HIS A 28 -11.23 12.95 7.42
CA HIS A 28 -11.39 12.14 6.22
C HIS A 28 -12.43 11.06 6.50
N GLU A 29 -13.56 11.09 5.80
CA GLU A 29 -14.55 10.03 5.90
C GLU A 29 -14.05 8.80 5.15
N LEU A 30 -13.85 7.70 5.88
CA LEU A 30 -13.38 6.46 5.29
C LEU A 30 -14.43 5.84 4.37
N GLU A 31 -14.01 5.59 3.13
CA GLU A 31 -14.82 4.87 2.16
C GLU A 31 -15.03 3.40 2.58
N PRO A 32 -16.10 2.75 2.11
CA PRO A 32 -16.36 1.35 2.43
C PRO A 32 -15.20 0.40 2.10
N TRP A 33 -14.46 0.66 1.01
CA TRP A 33 -13.32 -0.17 0.62
C TRP A 33 -12.10 0.07 1.52
N GLU A 34 -11.88 1.28 2.01
CA GLU A 34 -10.81 1.61 2.96
C GLU A 34 -11.02 0.86 4.28
N LYS A 35 -12.26 0.85 4.78
CA LYS A 35 -12.65 0.06 5.96
C LYS A 35 -12.41 -1.43 5.75
N ARG A 36 -12.73 -1.95 4.56
CA ARG A 36 -12.46 -3.36 4.19
C ARG A 36 -10.96 -3.64 4.07
N CYS A 37 -10.17 -2.71 3.54
CA CYS A 37 -8.71 -2.82 3.46
C CYS A 37 -8.09 -2.90 4.86
N HIS A 38 -8.55 -2.07 5.79
CA HIS A 38 -8.13 -2.12 7.19
C HIS A 38 -8.48 -3.47 7.84
N ALA A 39 -9.74 -3.90 7.73
CA ALA A 39 -10.19 -5.18 8.28
C ALA A 39 -9.43 -6.37 7.66
N LEU A 40 -9.08 -6.29 6.36
CA LEU A 40 -8.23 -7.29 5.72
C LEU A 40 -6.84 -7.33 6.37
N ALA A 41 -6.21 -6.18 6.63
CA ALA A 41 -4.92 -6.13 7.32
C ALA A 41 -4.96 -6.85 8.67
N ASP A 42 -6.02 -6.64 9.45
CA ASP A 42 -6.21 -7.29 10.76
C ASP A 42 -6.39 -8.80 10.62
N VAL A 43 -7.18 -9.26 9.65
CA VAL A 43 -7.36 -10.69 9.38
C VAL A 43 -6.06 -11.34 8.94
N LEU A 44 -5.27 -10.68 8.08
CA LEU A 44 -3.98 -11.18 7.62
C LEU A 44 -2.96 -11.29 8.77
N ASP A 45 -2.92 -10.34 9.69
CA ASP A 45 -2.08 -10.43 10.90
C ASP A 45 -2.56 -11.49 11.88
N PHE A 46 -3.88 -11.57 12.11
CA PHE A 46 -4.46 -12.59 12.97
C PHE A 46 -4.14 -14.00 12.47
N LYS A 47 -4.20 -14.21 11.15
CA LYS A 47 -3.82 -15.47 10.49
C LYS A 47 -2.32 -15.66 10.29
N LYS A 48 -1.49 -14.69 10.72
CA LYS A 48 -0.02 -14.71 10.61
C LYS A 48 0.48 -14.85 9.17
N LEU A 49 -0.28 -14.32 8.20
CA LEU A 49 0.09 -14.26 6.80
C LEU A 49 0.91 -13.00 6.47
N ILE A 50 0.67 -11.89 7.19
CA ILE A 50 1.47 -10.66 7.14
C ILE A 50 1.60 -10.16 8.56
N ASN A 51 2.79 -9.77 9.00
CA ASN A 51 2.95 -9.04 10.26
C ASN A 51 3.15 -7.53 10.05
N THR A 52 3.12 -6.76 11.14
CA THR A 52 3.23 -5.30 11.08
C THR A 52 4.54 -4.81 10.44
N GLU A 53 5.67 -5.47 10.70
CA GLU A 53 6.97 -5.07 10.13
C GLU A 53 7.06 -5.37 8.64
N GLU A 54 6.51 -6.52 8.20
CA GLU A 54 6.41 -6.86 6.78
C GLU A 54 5.58 -5.83 6.03
N LYS A 55 4.46 -5.38 6.61
CA LYS A 55 3.64 -4.30 6.04
C LYS A 55 4.42 -2.98 5.94
N ARG A 56 5.11 -2.56 7.01
CA ARG A 56 5.89 -1.30 7.03
C ARG A 56 6.94 -1.30 5.92
N ARG A 57 7.78 -2.34 5.90
CA ARG A 57 8.79 -2.54 4.86
C ARG A 57 8.16 -2.63 3.47
N GLY A 58 7.02 -3.30 3.33
CA GLY A 58 6.31 -3.44 2.06
C GLY A 58 5.83 -2.11 1.49
N VAL A 59 5.34 -1.21 2.35
CA VAL A 59 4.95 0.16 1.95
C VAL A 59 6.19 0.96 1.55
N GLU A 60 7.27 0.91 2.34
CA GLU A 60 8.52 1.61 2.03
C GLU A 60 9.13 1.15 0.70
N ALA A 61 9.01 -0.14 0.38
CA ALA A 61 9.51 -0.73 -0.86
C ALA A 61 8.76 -0.27 -2.12
N LEU A 62 7.61 0.41 -1.99
CA LEU A 62 6.93 1.03 -3.13
C LEU A 62 7.73 2.19 -3.74
N GLY A 63 8.66 2.77 -2.97
CA GLY A 63 9.47 3.91 -3.40
C GLY A 63 8.75 5.25 -3.23
N SER A 64 9.53 6.34 -3.35
CA SER A 64 9.09 7.71 -3.09
C SER A 64 7.90 8.14 -3.95
N ASP A 65 7.93 7.77 -5.22
CA ASP A 65 6.96 8.28 -6.21
C ASP A 65 5.57 7.69 -5.97
N MET A 66 5.49 6.37 -5.78
CA MET A 66 4.23 5.71 -5.47
C MET A 66 3.69 6.13 -4.11
N ILE A 67 4.56 6.27 -3.09
CA ILE A 67 4.13 6.78 -1.78
C ILE A 67 3.60 8.21 -1.89
N GLY A 68 4.19 9.06 -2.73
CA GLY A 68 3.72 10.44 -2.94
C GLY A 68 2.37 10.53 -3.64
N GLN A 69 2.05 9.58 -4.54
CA GLN A 69 0.84 9.63 -5.38
C GLN A 69 -0.33 8.83 -4.83
N LEU A 70 -0.07 7.70 -4.14
CA LEU A 70 -1.11 6.84 -3.61
C LEU A 70 -1.66 7.35 -2.28
N ALA A 71 -2.97 7.20 -2.07
CA ALA A 71 -3.62 7.39 -0.79
C ALA A 71 -3.19 6.32 0.22
N TYR A 72 -3.49 6.56 1.49
CA TYR A 72 -2.98 5.73 2.60
C TYR A 72 -3.31 4.23 2.46
N TYR A 73 -4.56 3.90 2.18
CA TYR A 73 -5.00 2.51 2.02
C TYR A 73 -4.65 1.91 0.65
N GLU A 74 -4.43 2.72 -0.38
CA GLU A 74 -3.91 2.24 -1.66
C GLU A 74 -2.48 1.71 -1.51
N ARG A 75 -1.64 2.38 -0.72
CA ARG A 75 -0.29 1.87 -0.40
C ARG A 75 -0.36 0.51 0.30
N TRP A 76 -1.34 0.32 1.19
CA TRP A 76 -1.49 -0.93 1.93
C TRP A 76 -1.89 -2.09 1.02
N ILE A 77 -2.93 -1.91 0.18
CA ILE A 77 -3.41 -3.02 -0.66
C ILE A 77 -2.35 -3.46 -1.68
N VAL A 78 -1.58 -2.51 -2.25
CA VAL A 78 -0.45 -2.82 -3.15
C VAL A 78 0.67 -3.53 -2.38
N ALA A 79 1.02 -3.07 -1.18
CA ALA A 79 2.03 -3.74 -0.35
C ALA A 79 1.62 -5.17 0.01
N PHE A 80 0.34 -5.43 0.32
CA PHE A 80 -0.15 -6.78 0.62
C PHE A 80 -0.02 -7.72 -0.58
N ALA A 81 -0.41 -7.27 -1.77
CA ALA A 81 -0.22 -8.05 -3.00
C ALA A 81 1.26 -8.39 -3.23
N ASN A 82 2.16 -7.41 -3.13
CA ASN A 82 3.59 -7.62 -3.30
C ASN A 82 4.18 -8.60 -2.27
N ILE A 83 3.76 -8.51 -1.00
CA ILE A 83 4.17 -9.45 0.05
C ILE A 83 3.69 -10.87 -0.28
N PHE A 84 2.46 -11.02 -0.78
CA PHE A 84 1.91 -12.33 -1.13
C PHE A 84 2.57 -12.93 -2.37
N PHE A 85 2.93 -12.11 -3.35
CA PHE A 85 3.76 -12.52 -4.48
C PHE A 85 5.13 -13.04 -4.00
N ALA A 86 5.80 -12.29 -3.12
CA ALA A 86 7.09 -12.69 -2.57
C ALA A 86 7.01 -14.00 -1.75
N LYS A 87 5.86 -14.27 -1.11
CA LYS A 87 5.61 -15.50 -0.34
C LYS A 87 5.07 -16.66 -1.19
N GLY A 88 4.78 -16.44 -2.48
CA GLY A 88 4.17 -17.44 -3.36
C GLY A 88 2.74 -17.85 -2.96
N ILE A 89 2.05 -17.02 -2.17
CA ILE A 89 0.65 -17.23 -1.75
C ILE A 89 -0.31 -16.82 -2.86
N LEU A 90 0.09 -15.82 -3.64
CA LEU A 90 -0.62 -15.29 -4.79
C LEU A 90 0.39 -15.12 -5.92
N THR A 91 -0.07 -15.23 -7.16
CA THR A 91 0.71 -14.88 -8.35
C THR A 91 0.15 -13.62 -9.02
N PRO A 92 0.97 -12.85 -9.76
CA PRO A 92 0.48 -11.70 -10.53
C PRO A 92 -0.64 -12.06 -11.51
N THR A 93 -0.57 -13.25 -12.12
CA THR A 93 -1.59 -13.74 -13.05
C THR A 93 -2.93 -13.97 -12.35
N GLU A 94 -2.94 -14.65 -11.20
CA GLU A 94 -4.18 -14.88 -10.43
C GLU A 94 -4.82 -13.55 -10.00
N LEU A 95 -4.00 -12.56 -9.63
CA LEU A 95 -4.52 -11.23 -9.31
C LEU A 95 -5.14 -10.56 -10.54
N ALA A 96 -4.44 -10.58 -11.68
CA ALA A 96 -4.91 -9.95 -12.91
C ALA A 96 -6.21 -10.58 -13.42
N GLU A 97 -6.31 -11.91 -13.41
CA GLU A 97 -7.53 -12.64 -13.77
C GLU A 97 -8.69 -12.28 -12.84
N LYS A 98 -8.44 -12.20 -11.53
CA LYS A 98 -9.47 -11.82 -10.57
C LYS A 98 -9.92 -10.37 -10.73
N MET A 99 -8.99 -9.45 -11.02
CA MET A 99 -9.33 -8.05 -11.31
C MET A 99 -10.21 -7.94 -12.56
N ALA A 100 -9.88 -8.67 -13.63
CA ALA A 100 -10.70 -8.71 -14.85
C ALA A 100 -12.11 -9.26 -14.59
N GLU A 101 -12.23 -10.32 -13.78
CA GLU A 101 -13.52 -10.87 -13.35
C GLU A 101 -14.35 -9.85 -12.54
N VAL A 102 -13.70 -9.15 -11.59
CA VAL A 102 -14.36 -8.12 -10.75
C VAL A 102 -14.84 -6.96 -11.61
N GLU A 103 -14.02 -6.49 -12.56
CA GLU A 103 -14.37 -5.42 -13.49
C GLU A 103 -15.55 -5.81 -14.37
N ALA A 104 -15.51 -7.01 -14.96
CA ALA A 104 -16.63 -7.52 -15.76
C ALA A 104 -17.93 -7.63 -14.96
N ARG A 105 -17.85 -8.03 -13.68
CA ARG A 105 -19.00 -8.05 -12.78
C ARG A 105 -19.53 -6.64 -12.51
N HIS A 106 -18.63 -5.68 -12.26
CA HIS A 106 -18.99 -4.29 -12.03
C HIS A 106 -19.68 -3.66 -13.24
N ILE A 107 -19.12 -3.82 -14.45
CA ILE A 107 -19.70 -3.34 -15.72
C ILE A 107 -21.09 -3.97 -15.95
N ALA A 108 -21.28 -5.25 -15.59
CA ALA A 108 -22.55 -5.93 -15.71
C ALA A 108 -23.60 -5.49 -14.66
N GLY A 109 -23.27 -4.58 -13.75
CA GLY A 109 -24.17 -4.10 -12.69
C GLY A 109 -24.52 -5.15 -11.64
N ARG A 110 -23.63 -6.13 -11.43
CA ARG A 110 -23.81 -7.24 -10.49
C ARG A 110 -22.83 -7.18 -9.32
#